data_AF-A0A916N1D8-F1
#
_entry.id   AF-A0A916N1D8-F1
#
_cell.length_a   1.000
_cell.length_b   1.000
_cell.length_c   1.000
_cell.angle_alpha   90.00
_cell.angle_beta   90.00
_cell.angle_gamma   90.00
#
_symmetry.space_group_name_H-M   'P 1'
#
loop_
_entity.id
_entity.type
_entity.pdbx_description
1 polymer ?
#
loop_
_entity_poly.entity_id
_entity_poly.type
_entity_poly.pdbx_seq_one_letter_code
_entity_poly.pdbx_strand_id
1 'polypeptide(L)' 'MRLLKLPPYSPELNPVEHLWDGLREKSFRNRVFASIDALEDHLEEALHDMEFDHERVRSIVA' A
#
# COMPACT_ATOMS: atom_id res chain seq x y z
N MET A 1 -7.64 -17.79 -13.49
CA MET A 1 -7.58 -16.31 -13.35
C MET A 1 -8.79 -15.70 -14.03
N ARG A 2 -9.48 -14.78 -13.35
CA ARG A 2 -10.55 -13.96 -13.94
C ARG A 2 -10.14 -12.50 -13.81
N LEU A 3 -10.26 -11.73 -14.88
CA LEU A 3 -10.03 -10.29 -14.83
C LEU A 3 -11.31 -9.58 -14.38
N LEU A 4 -11.16 -8.65 -13.44
CA LEU A 4 -12.23 -7.74 -13.04
C LEU A 4 -12.01 -6.42 -13.81
N LYS A 5 -13.07 -5.92 -14.46
CA LYS A 5 -13.01 -4.62 -15.13
C LYS A 5 -13.26 -3.53 -14.10
N LEU A 6 -12.30 -2.61 -13.98
CA LEU A 6 -12.47 -1.37 -13.24
C LEU A 6 -12.90 -0.28 -14.23
N PRO A 7 -13.84 0.61 -13.84
CA PRO A 7 -14.18 1.74 -14.67
C PRO A 7 -13.00 2.73 -14.72
N PRO A 8 -12.86 3.47 -15.83
CA PRO A 8 -11.78 4.44 -15.98
C PRO A 8 -11.92 5.57 -14.94
N TYR A 9 -10.78 6.04 -14.41
CA TYR A 9 -10.68 7.13 -13.45
C TYR A 9 -11.41 6.91 -12.10
N SER A 10 -11.60 5.65 -11.70
CA SER A 10 -12.18 5.27 -10.41
C SER A 10 -11.17 4.56 -9.49
N PRO A 11 -10.13 5.25 -8.99
CA PRO A 11 -9.17 4.66 -8.07
C PRO A 11 -9.83 4.16 -6.78
N GLU A 12 -10.92 4.78 -6.33
CA GLU A 12 -11.68 4.39 -5.15
C GLU A 12 -12.27 2.98 -5.22
N LEU A 13 -12.45 2.45 -6.44
CA LEU A 13 -12.96 1.10 -6.69
C LEU A 13 -11.85 0.05 -6.79
N ASN A 14 -10.57 0.46 -6.73
CA ASN A 14 -9.44 -0.43 -6.69
C ASN A 14 -8.95 -0.58 -5.24
N PRO A 15 -9.23 -1.72 -4.57
CA PRO A 15 -8.75 -2.03 -3.22
C PRO A 15 -7.28 -1.70 -2.93
N VAL A 16 -6.44 -1.87 -3.95
CA VAL A 16 -5.00 -1.66 -3.84
C VAL A 16 -4.66 -0.19 -3.59
N GLU A 17 -5.47 0.76 -4.08
CA GLU A 17 -5.26 2.20 -3.82
C GLU A 17 -5.44 2.51 -2.32
N HIS A 18 -6.42 1.92 -1.66
CA HIS A 18 -6.64 2.10 -0.21
C HIS A 18 -5.46 1.56 0.62
N LEU A 19 -4.86 0.45 0.17
CA LEU A 19 -3.65 -0.09 0.79
C LEU A 19 -2.46 0.86 0.60
N TRP A 20 -2.27 1.41 -0.60
CA TRP A 20 -1.19 2.36 -0.87
C TRP A 20 -1.33 3.65 -0.08
N ASP A 21 -2.54 4.19 0.05
CA ASP A 21 -2.78 5.37 0.86
C ASP A 21 -2.46 5.10 2.33
N GLY A 22 -2.91 3.96 2.88
CA GLY A 22 -2.56 3.55 4.24
C GLY A 22 -1.06 3.35 4.46
N LEU A 23 -0.36 2.78 3.49
CA LEU A 23 1.10 2.61 3.52
C LEU A 23 1.81 3.96 3.50
N ARG A 24 1.41 4.86 2.59
CA ARG A 24 1.99 6.20 2.46
C ARG A 24 1.81 7.02 3.74
N GLU A 25 0.61 7.02 4.31
CA GLU A 25 0.29 7.78 5.52
C GLU A 25 1.02 7.27 6.76
N LYS A 26 1.15 5.95 6.91
CA LYS A 26 1.66 5.34 8.14
C LYS A 26 3.17 5.10 8.10
N SER A 27 3.72 4.77 6.94
CA SER A 27 5.12 4.37 6.81
C SER A 27 6.01 5.42 6.15
N PHE A 28 5.47 6.33 5.34
CA PHE A 28 6.26 7.29 4.55
C PHE A 28 6.08 8.76 4.94
N ARG A 29 5.31 9.06 5.99
CA ARG A 29 5.01 10.43 6.39
C ARG A 29 6.27 11.20 6.79
N ASN A 30 6.50 12.33 6.13
CA ASN A 30 7.59 13.29 6.42
C ASN A 30 8.99 12.64 6.46
N ARG A 31 9.21 11.58 5.67
CA ARG A 31 10.50 10.89 5.59
C ARG A 31 11.21 11.23 4.29
N VAL A 32 12.49 11.55 4.38
CA VAL A 32 13.38 11.77 3.23
C VAL A 32 14.42 10.65 3.23
N PHE A 33 14.67 10.08 2.07
CA PHE A 33 15.63 8.98 1.88
C PHE A 33 16.87 9.49 1.16
N ALA A 34 18.03 8.95 1.53
CA ALA A 34 19.32 9.36 0.97
C ALA A 34 19.59 8.77 -0.42
N SER A 35 18.91 7.67 -0.77
CA SER A 35 18.99 6.98 -2.06
C SER A 35 17.67 6.27 -2.37
N ILE A 36 17.54 5.78 -3.61
CA ILE A 36 16.43 4.89 -3.99
C ILE A 36 16.52 3.57 -3.23
N ASP A 37 17.72 2.98 -3.09
CA ASP A 37 17.91 1.74 -2.33
C ASP A 37 17.36 1.87 -0.89
N ALA A 38 17.64 2.99 -0.21
CA ALA A 38 17.13 3.23 1.14
C ALA A 38 15.60 3.43 1.20
N LEU A 39 14.99 3.88 0.10
CA LEU A 39 13.54 3.97 -0.04
C LEU A 39 12.94 2.57 -0.25
N GLU A 40 13.58 1.76 -1.09
CA GLU A 40 13.15 0.38 -1.40
C GLU A 40 13.25 -0.52 -0.17
N ASP A 41 14.37 -0.49 0.56
CA ASP A 41 14.54 -1.24 1.81
C ASP A 41 13.42 -0.94 2.81
N HIS A 42 13.09 0.35 2.98
CA HIS A 42 12.01 0.79 3.86
C HIS A 42 10.63 0.40 3.36
N LEU A 43 10.42 0.38 2.03
CA LEU A 43 9.19 -0.09 1.42
C LEU A 43 8.98 -1.58 1.67
N GLU A 44 10.01 -2.39 1.49
CA GLU A 44 9.96 -3.84 1.72
C GLU A 44 9.63 -4.15 3.18
N GLU A 45 10.28 -3.49 4.13
CA GLU A 45 9.99 -3.64 5.57
C GLU A 45 8.53 -3.29 5.89
N ALA A 46 8.05 -2.16 5.38
CA ALA A 46 6.68 -1.71 5.61
C ALA A 46 5.62 -2.63 4.97
N LEU A 47 5.91 -3.22 3.81
CA LEU A 47 5.04 -4.20 3.16
C LEU A 47 5.05 -5.54 3.91
N HIS A 48 6.21 -5.98 4.38
CA HIS A 48 6.34 -7.17 5.22
C HIS A 48 5.49 -7.01 6.49
N ASP A 49 5.59 -5.89 7.20
CA ASP A 49 4.74 -5.61 8.38
C ASP A 49 3.23 -5.69 8.06
N MET A 50 2.82 -5.20 6.88
CA MET A 50 1.43 -5.31 6.44
C MET A 50 1.02 -6.74 6.10
N GLU A 51 1.92 -7.55 5.56
CA GLU A 51 1.68 -8.96 5.26
C GLU A 51 1.35 -9.75 6.53
N PHE A 52 2.03 -9.47 7.65
CA PHE A 52 1.78 -10.17 8.93
C PHE A 52 0.56 -9.64 9.71
N ASP A 53 -0.03 -8.50 9.32
CA ASP A 53 -1.22 -7.91 9.95
C ASP A 53 -2.46 -8.04 9.05
N HIS A 54 -2.91 -9.28 8.90
CA HIS A 54 -4.07 -9.61 8.06
C HIS A 54 -5.38 -8.92 8.48
N GLU A 55 -5.58 -8.67 9.78
CA GLU A 55 -6.79 -8.02 10.28
C GLU A 55 -6.83 -6.55 9.88
N ARG A 56 -5.70 -5.85 9.98
CA ARG A 56 -5.56 -4.48 9.47
C ARG A 56 -5.78 -4.43 7.96
N VAL A 57 -5.15 -5.31 7.18
CA VAL A 57 -5.32 -5.34 5.72
C VAL A 57 -6.79 -5.55 5.34
N ARG A 58 -7.49 -6.49 6.00
CA ARG A 58 -8.92 -6.70 5.78
C ARG A 58 -9.76 -5.46 6.06
N SER A 59 -9.47 -4.74 7.14
CA SER A 59 -10.22 -3.53 7.50
C SER A 59 -10.06 -2.38 6.51
N ILE A 60 -8.97 -2.36 5.72
CA ILE A 60 -8.69 -1.30 4.73
C ILE A 60 -9.40 -1.57 3.40
N VAL A 61 -9.64 -2.84 3.08
CA VAL A 61 -10.15 -3.31 1.78
C VAL A 61 -11.65 -3.65 1.81
N ALA A 62 -12.27 -3.58 2.98
CA ALA A 62 -13.67 -3.96 3.24
C ALA A 62 -14.70 -3.03 2.60
#